data_AF-A0A965D7E9-F1
#
_entry.id   AF-A0A965D7E9-F1
#
_cell.length_a   1.000
_cell.length_b   1.000
_cell.length_c   1.000
_cell.angle_alpha   90.00
_cell.angle_beta   90.00
_cell.angle_gamma   90.00
#
_symmetry.space_group_name_H-M   'P 1'
#
loop_
_entity.id
_entity.type
_entity.pdbx_description
1 polymer ?
#
loop_
_entity_poly.entity_id
_entity_poly.type
_entity_poly.pdbx_seq_one_letter_code
_entity_poly.pdbx_strand_id
1 'polypeptide(L)' 'MGMWVFGYGSLLWNPGFDYAEKRLACLHGYHRSFCMRSIHHRGTIEEPGLVLALDQQEGASCQGVAFRVEYLGAIKLGE' A
#
# COMPACT_ATOMS: atom_id res chain seq x y z
N MET A 1 -12.17 17.66 5.72
CA MET A 1 -11.43 16.51 6.27
C MET A 1 -10.94 15.68 5.08
N GLY A 2 -9.63 15.55 4.88
CA GLY A 2 -9.08 14.82 3.71
C GLY A 2 -8.89 13.33 4.00
N MET A 3 -8.92 12.50 2.95
CA MET A 3 -8.61 11.07 3.04
C MET A 3 -7.08 10.87 3.00
N TRP A 4 -6.59 9.91 3.78
CA TRP A 4 -5.18 9.52 3.75
C TRP A 4 -5.03 8.08 3.27
N VAL A 5 -4.05 7.85 2.41
CA VAL A 5 -3.66 6.53 1.92
C VAL A 5 -2.29 6.18 2.49
N PHE A 6 -2.16 5.02 3.13
CA PHE A 6 -0.87 4.54 3.65
C PHE A 6 -0.18 3.66 2.60
N GLY A 7 0.96 4.12 2.10
CA GLY A 7 1.84 3.37 1.21
C GLY A 7 2.81 2.50 2.01
N TYR A 8 2.76 1.18 1.78
CA TYR A 8 3.66 0.20 2.38
C TYR A 8 4.47 -0.61 1.36
N GLY A 9 4.14 -0.53 0.07
CA GLY A 9 4.75 -1.31 -1.02
C GLY A 9 5.12 -0.44 -2.22
N SER A 10 4.63 -0.80 -3.41
CA SER A 10 4.88 -0.06 -4.66
C SER A 10 4.53 1.43 -4.58
N LEU A 11 3.50 1.78 -3.79
CA LEU A 11 3.08 3.16 -3.54
C LEU A 11 4.19 4.07 -2.96
N LEU A 12 5.21 3.49 -2.32
CA LEU A 12 6.36 4.25 -1.82
C LEU A 12 7.15 4.92 -2.96
N TRP A 13 7.14 4.31 -4.15
CA TRP A 13 7.90 4.74 -5.32
C TRP A 13 7.00 5.31 -6.42
N ASN A 14 5.83 4.72 -6.61
CA ASN A 14 4.85 5.15 -7.61
C ASN A 14 3.42 5.04 -7.03
N PRO A 15 2.87 6.14 -6.46
CA PRO A 15 1.55 6.11 -5.84
C PRO A 15 0.40 5.92 -6.86
N GLY A 16 0.58 6.34 -8.12
CA GLY A 16 -0.45 6.18 -9.16
C GLY A 16 -1.66 7.10 -9.00
N PHE A 17 -1.61 8.08 -8.10
CA PHE A 17 -2.65 9.09 -7.90
C PHE A 17 -2.04 10.42 -7.44
N ASP A 18 -2.79 11.51 -7.64
CA ASP A 18 -2.41 12.83 -7.15
C ASP A 18 -2.62 12.93 -5.63
N TYR A 19 -1.67 13.55 -4.95
CA TYR A 19 -1.74 13.80 -3.52
C TYR A 19 -1.30 15.24 -3.22
N ALA A 20 -1.99 15.88 -2.28
CA ALA A 20 -1.67 17.23 -1.85
C ALA A 20 -0.53 17.28 -0.83
N GLU A 21 -0.28 16.17 -0.13
CA GLU A 21 0.74 16.08 0.91
C GLU A 21 1.25 14.65 1.07
N LYS A 22 2.54 14.49 1.38
CA LYS A 22 3.11 13.20 1.82
C LYS A 22 3.91 13.36 3.11
N ARG A 23 3.82 12.38 4.01
CA ARG A 23 4.53 12.33 5.28
C ARG A 23 5.06 10.92 5.55
N LEU A 24 6.23 10.82 6.17
CA LEU A 24 6.66 9.56 6.77
C LEU A 24 5.64 9.15 7.84
N ALA A 25 5.30 7.86 7.89
CA ALA A 25 4.28 7.35 8.77
C ALA A 25 4.63 5.96 9.30
N CYS A 26 4.11 5.65 10.49
CA CYS A 26 4.22 4.34 11.13
C CYS A 26 2.82 3.77 11.35
N LEU A 27 2.54 2.61 10.78
CA LEU A 27 1.31 1.85 11.00
C LEU A 27 1.56 0.79 12.08
N HIS A 28 0.85 0.89 13.20
CA HIS A 28 0.97 -0.05 14.32
C HIS A 28 -0.03 -1.21 14.19
N GLY A 29 0.32 -2.37 14.74
CA GLY A 29 -0.50 -3.59 14.67
C GLY A 29 -0.38 -4.35 13.35
N TYR A 30 0.53 -3.93 12.46
CA TYR A 30 0.75 -4.56 11.17
C TYR A 30 2.24 -4.76 10.90
N HIS A 31 2.58 -5.94 10.40
CA HIS A 31 3.89 -6.28 9.90
C HIS A 31 3.86 -6.34 8.37
N ARG A 32 4.86 -5.76 7.71
CA ARG A 32 4.99 -5.86 6.26
C ARG A 32 5.73 -7.15 5.92
N SER A 33 5.03 -8.09 5.30
CA SER A 33 5.57 -9.41 4.95
C SER A 33 5.15 -9.83 3.54
N PHE A 34 5.89 -10.78 2.99
CA PHE A 34 5.55 -11.45 1.74
C PHE A 34 4.45 -12.50 2.01
N CYS A 35 3.22 -12.04 2.24
CA CYS A 35 2.09 -12.89 2.67
C CYS A 35 0.91 -12.93 1.69
N MET A 36 0.97 -12.22 0.57
CA MET A 36 -0.09 -12.22 -0.43
C MET A 36 0.40 -12.85 -1.74
N ARG A 37 -0.44 -13.69 -2.35
CA ARG A 37 -0.17 -14.26 -3.68
C ARG A 37 -0.67 -13.32 -4.78
N SER A 38 0.09 -13.20 -5.86
CA SER A 38 -0.26 -12.36 -7.02
C SER A 38 -0.07 -13.12 -8.33
N ILE A 39 -1.10 -13.05 -9.18
CA ILE A 39 -1.10 -13.64 -10.53
C ILE A 39 -1.01 -12.59 -11.64
N HIS A 40 -1.07 -11.29 -11.29
CA HIS A 40 -1.14 -10.19 -12.27
C HIS A 40 0.20 -9.47 -12.48
N HIS A 41 1.04 -9.38 -11.45
CA HIS A 41 2.26 -8.57 -11.52
C HIS A 41 3.55 -9.35 -11.29
N ARG A 42 3.53 -10.34 -10.39
CA ARG A 42 4.75 -11.03 -9.92
C ARG A 42 4.66 -12.55 -10.01
N GLY A 43 3.70 -13.06 -10.77
CA GLY A 43 3.54 -14.49 -11.08
C GLY A 43 2.44 -14.69 -12.12
N THR A 44 2.03 -15.94 -12.32
CA THR A 44 0.94 -16.32 -13.22
C THR A 44 -0.13 -17.12 -12.48
N ILE A 45 -1.16 -17.57 -13.18
CA ILE A 45 -2.19 -18.45 -12.61
C ILE A 45 -1.56 -19.79 -12.17
N GLU A 46 -0.67 -20.34 -12.98
CA GLU A 46 -0.01 -21.63 -12.77
C GLU A 46 1.07 -21.54 -11.69
N GLU A 47 1.81 -20.42 -11.65
CA GLU A 47 2.84 -20.17 -10.65
C GLU A 47 2.63 -18.78 -10.00
N PRO A 48 1.75 -18.69 -8.99
CA PRO A 48 1.47 -17.41 -8.33
C PRO A 48 2.68 -16.89 -7.58
N GLY A 49 2.99 -15.63 -7.81
CA GLY A 49 4.08 -14.92 -7.16
C GLY A 49 3.74 -14.56 -5.72
N LEU A 50 4.76 -14.31 -4.91
CA LEU A 50 4.60 -13.80 -3.55
C LEU A 50 4.90 -12.30 -3.54
N VAL A 51 3.97 -11.49 -3.01
CA VAL A 51 4.10 -10.03 -2.93
C VAL A 51 3.93 -9.54 -1.50
N LEU A 52 4.49 -8.36 -1.25
CA LEU A 52 4.36 -7.67 0.03
C LEU A 52 2.91 -7.25 0.28
N ALA A 53 2.41 -7.58 1.45
CA ALA A 53 1.16 -7.07 2.01
C ALA A 53 1.36 -6.75 3.49
N LEU A 54 0.28 -6.30 4.14
CA LEU A 54 0.25 -6.05 5.57
C LEU A 54 -0.42 -7.24 6.25
N ASP A 55 0.32 -7.87 7.15
CA ASP A 55 -0.17 -8.95 8.00
C ASP A 55 -0.49 -8.37 9.38
N GLN A 56 -1.67 -8.66 9.91
CA GLN A 56 -2.09 -8.12 11.20
C GLN A 56 -1.36 -8.88 12.32
N GLN A 57 -0.55 -8.16 13.08
CA GLN A 57 0.27 -8.75 14.14
C GLN A 57 0.36 -7.78 15.31
N GLU A 58 -0.11 -8.23 16.47
CA GLU A 58 -0.05 -7.44 17.71
C GLU A 58 1.39 -7.09 18.05
N GLY A 59 1.62 -5.85 18.50
CA GLY A 59 2.96 -5.32 18.80
C GLY A 59 3.83 -5.02 17.57
N ALA A 60 3.40 -5.37 16.35
CA ALA A 60 4.14 -5.04 15.14
C ALA A 60 4.01 -3.55 14.76
N SER A 61 4.97 -3.08 13.97
CA SER A 61 4.89 -1.78 13.32
C SER A 61 5.48 -1.81 11.92
N CYS A 62 4.92 -1.01 11.02
CA CYS A 62 5.38 -0.88 9.64
C CYS A 62 5.66 0.58 9.32
N GLN A 63 6.89 0.87 8.89
CA GLN A 63 7.27 2.18 8.36
C GLN A 63 6.83 2.32 6.90
N GLY A 64 6.26 3.47 6.57
CA GLY A 64 5.76 3.79 5.24
C GLY A 64 5.56 5.28 5.03
N VAL A 65 4.69 5.62 4.08
CA VAL A 65 4.36 7.00 3.73
C VAL A 65 2.84 7.17 3.76
N ALA A 66 2.35 8.21 4.43
CA ALA A 66 0.96 8.63 4.35
C ALA A 66 0.81 9.73 3.29
N PHE A 67 -0.11 9.54 2.36
CA PHE A 67 -0.45 10.51 1.31
C PHE A 67 -1.82 11.10 1.59
N ARG A 68 -1.92 12.43 1.72
CA ARG A 68 -3.21 13.13 1.80
C ARG A 68 -3.73 13.32 0.39
N VAL A 69 -4.84 12.69 0.08
CA VAL A 69 -5.52 12.84 -1.21
C VAL A 69 -6.69 13.80 -1.05
N GLU A 70 -6.88 14.65 -2.06
CA GLU A 70 -8.03 15.55 -2.11
C GLU A 70 -9.20 14.82 -2.75
N TYR A 71 -10.41 15.04 -2.23
CA TYR A 71 -11.61 14.42 -2.76
C TYR A 71 -12.05 15.18 -4.02
N LEU A 72 -11.31 15.02 -5.11
CA LEU A 72 -11.66 15.56 -6.43
C LEU A 72 -11.50 14.44 -7.46
N GLY A 73 -12.50 13.56 -7.50
CA GLY A 73 -12.60 12.51 -8.50
C GLY A 73 -11.92 11.21 -8.07
N ALA A 74 -12.60 10.09 -8.35
CA ALA A 74 -12.25 8.74 -7.96
C ALA A 74 -10.73 8.47 -8.01
N ILE A 75 -10.20 7.89 -6.92
CA ILE A 75 -8.95 7.14 -6.98
C ILE A 75 -9.13 6.16 -8.14
N LYS A 76 -8.42 6.39 -9.25
CA LYS A 76 -8.34 5.40 -10.32
C LYS A 76 -7.50 4.27 -9.75
N LEU A 77 -8.17 3.33 -9.06
CA LEU A 77 -7.60 2.03 -8.77
C LEU A 77 -7.26 1.45 -10.14
N GLY A 78 -5.96 1.37 -10.43
CA GLY A 78 -5.46 0.86 -11.70
C GLY A 78 -6.06 -0.52 -11.99
N GLU A 79 -6.29 -0.77 -13.29
CA GLU A 79 -6.70 -2.07 -13.84
C GLU A 79 -5.79 -3.22 -13.39
#